data_AF-A0A3F3I945-F1
#
_entry.id   AF-A0A3F3I945-F1
#
_cell.length_a   1.000
_cell.length_b   1.000
_cell.length_c   1.000
_cell.angle_alpha   90.00
_cell.angle_beta   90.00
_cell.angle_gamma   90.00
#
_symmetry.space_group_name_H-M   'P 1'
#
loop_
_entity.id
_entity.type
_entity.pdbx_description
1 polymer ?
#
loop_
_entity_poly.entity_id
_entity_poly.type
_entity_poly.pdbx_seq_one_letter_code
_entity_poly.pdbx_strand_id
1 'polypeptide(L)'
;MLQETQVNVDAIKQWEITPEGYLQIDIPVARPGVLVYDRRRGDAFTAKEYRSADELFNQDSMNTLIGKPVTVSHPRSGLVTSKNYRAVAAGVVTAVMRQGDELIARALIQDERSIRLIQQDKSLRGASAGYQCDDKPKQTGRAPDGQEFDTVQKGINYNHLSIVRNPRVKTATFNLDGEPMELEEALAKIEELEADKKTLTSDLSTARGELLKANNRLVNMDSASNEAYERGVADGRQEHQLKETARRLNINIDSLGDINLVKQAIIRKANPEVNMDSWSDEQVDVALSMALVSCGKKFEQKPRDPRINNDGLNGIKSDAHSDYQSRMFGKKEGGK
;
A
#
# COMPACT_ATOMS: atom_id res chain seq x y z
N MET A 1 17.65 18.20 38.58
CA MET A 1 17.09 16.96 39.15
C MET A 1 15.98 16.50 38.22
N LEU A 2 16.19 15.41 37.50
CA LEU A 2 15.12 14.73 36.78
C LEU A 2 14.21 14.12 37.85
N GLN A 3 12.97 14.58 37.91
CA GLN A 3 11.98 14.05 38.84
C GLN A 3 11.64 12.65 38.35
N GLU A 4 12.05 11.62 39.09
CA GLU A 4 11.65 10.24 38.82
C GLU A 4 10.12 10.21 38.78
N THR A 5 9.57 9.87 37.63
CA THR A 5 8.13 9.81 37.44
C THR A 5 7.67 8.55 38.17
N GLN A 6 7.16 8.73 39.39
CA GLN A 6 6.68 7.64 40.22
C GLN A 6 5.57 6.91 39.46
N VAL A 7 5.84 5.66 39.06
CA VAL A 7 4.90 4.83 38.31
C VAL A 7 3.74 4.50 39.25
N ASN A 8 2.54 4.99 38.93
CA ASN A 8 1.36 4.73 39.73
C ASN A 8 0.88 3.29 39.47
N VAL A 9 1.20 2.38 40.40
CA VAL A 9 0.85 0.94 40.32
C VAL A 9 -0.66 0.66 40.50
N ASP A 10 -1.42 1.64 41.00
CA ASP A 10 -2.88 1.56 41.20
C ASP A 10 -3.69 2.06 39.99
N ALA A 11 -3.01 2.55 38.95
CA ALA A 11 -3.65 3.04 37.75
C ALA A 11 -4.39 1.89 37.02
N ILE A 12 -5.58 2.15 36.49
CA ILE A 12 -6.38 1.14 35.78
C ILE A 12 -5.54 0.48 34.68
N LYS A 13 -5.39 -0.84 34.79
CA LYS A 13 -4.57 -1.69 33.90
C LYS A 13 -5.35 -2.32 32.76
N GLN A 14 -6.64 -1.99 32.60
CA GLN A 14 -7.47 -2.56 31.55
C GLN A 14 -7.22 -1.84 30.23
N TRP A 15 -6.19 -2.29 29.52
CA TRP A 15 -5.92 -1.90 28.15
C TRP A 15 -5.58 -3.12 27.30
N GLU A 16 -5.83 -3.01 26.00
CA GLU A 16 -5.48 -4.01 25.01
C GLU A 16 -5.19 -3.36 23.66
N ILE A 17 -4.44 -4.05 22.82
CA ILE A 17 -4.37 -3.74 21.39
C ILE A 17 -5.37 -4.65 20.68
N THR A 18 -6.34 -4.07 19.99
CA THR A 18 -7.33 -4.82 19.21
C THR A 18 -6.67 -5.51 18.01
N PRO A 19 -7.31 -6.51 17.38
CA PRO A 19 -6.76 -7.15 16.18
C PRO A 19 -6.45 -6.19 15.02
N GLU A 20 -7.15 -5.06 14.94
CA GLU A 20 -6.95 -3.99 13.96
C GLU A 20 -5.78 -3.05 14.32
N GLY A 21 -5.19 -3.22 15.50
CA GLY A 21 -4.08 -2.40 16.00
C GLY A 21 -4.50 -1.16 16.80
N TYR A 22 -5.76 -1.05 17.22
CA TYR A 22 -6.23 0.08 18.04
C TYR A 22 -5.88 -0.11 19.51
N LEU A 23 -5.61 0.98 20.23
CA LEU A 23 -5.45 0.93 21.69
C LEU A 23 -6.82 1.15 22.33
N GLN A 24 -7.36 0.12 22.96
CA GLN A 24 -8.52 0.23 23.85
C GLN A 24 -8.03 0.34 25.29
N ILE A 25 -8.51 1.32 26.04
CA ILE A 25 -8.09 1.53 27.44
C ILE A 25 -9.18 2.17 28.28
N ASP A 26 -9.32 1.71 29.52
CA ASP A 26 -10.15 2.34 30.54
C ASP A 26 -9.32 3.36 31.33
N ILE A 27 -9.71 4.64 31.26
CA ILE A 27 -8.93 5.75 31.79
C ILE A 27 -9.69 6.45 32.93
N PRO A 28 -9.10 6.62 34.12
CA PRO A 28 -9.62 7.51 35.14
C PRO A 28 -9.61 8.96 34.63
N VAL A 29 -10.78 9.59 34.60
CA VAL A 29 -10.97 10.94 34.04
C VAL A 29 -11.08 11.98 35.14
N ALA A 30 -11.84 11.69 36.21
CA ALA A 30 -12.06 12.65 37.28
C ALA A 30 -12.59 12.00 38.57
N ARG A 31 -12.42 12.70 39.69
CA ARG A 31 -13.06 12.41 41.00
C ARG A 31 -13.81 13.63 41.51
N PRO A 32 -14.86 13.52 42.33
CA PRO A 32 -15.50 14.68 42.95
C PRO A 32 -14.49 15.53 43.74
N GLY A 33 -14.74 16.83 43.86
CA GLY A 33 -13.87 17.71 44.63
C GLY A 33 -13.69 19.10 44.03
N VAL A 34 -12.77 19.85 44.62
CA VAL A 34 -12.51 21.25 44.25
C VAL A 34 -11.43 21.33 43.18
N LEU A 35 -11.77 21.91 42.04
CA LEU A 35 -10.85 22.26 40.97
C LEU A 35 -10.34 23.68 41.19
N VAL A 36 -9.02 23.81 41.35
CA VAL A 36 -8.37 25.11 41.53
C VAL A 36 -7.90 25.63 40.17
N TYR A 37 -8.39 26.80 39.82
CA TYR A 37 -7.93 27.60 38.69
C TYR A 37 -7.07 28.75 39.22
N ASP A 38 -5.91 28.98 38.62
CA ASP A 38 -4.98 30.03 39.03
C ASP A 38 -4.26 30.65 37.83
N ARG A 39 -4.49 31.94 37.59
CA ARG A 39 -3.80 32.69 36.53
C ARG A 39 -2.28 32.64 36.64
N ARG A 40 -1.73 32.53 37.85
CA ARG A 40 -0.27 32.40 38.06
C ARG A 40 0.29 31.09 37.52
N ARG A 41 -0.56 30.08 37.35
CA ARG A 41 -0.24 28.78 36.74
C ARG A 41 -0.59 28.73 35.24
N GLY A 42 -1.00 29.86 34.66
CA GLY A 42 -1.36 29.97 33.24
C GLY A 42 -2.83 29.72 32.92
N ASP A 43 -3.70 29.58 33.93
CA ASP A 43 -5.14 29.49 33.68
C ASP A 43 -5.74 30.84 33.25
N ALA A 44 -6.85 30.83 32.52
CA ALA A 44 -7.52 32.06 32.08
C ALA A 44 -8.14 32.87 33.24
N PHE A 45 -8.44 32.20 34.36
CA PHE A 45 -9.08 32.79 35.53
C PHE A 45 -8.60 32.16 36.83
N THR A 46 -8.98 32.77 37.95
CA THR A 46 -8.76 32.24 39.30
C THR A 46 -10.11 31.93 39.92
N ALA A 47 -10.31 30.69 40.35
CA ALA A 47 -11.52 30.22 41.04
C ALA A 47 -11.24 28.90 41.75
N LYS A 48 -12.07 28.58 42.74
CA LYS A 48 -12.14 27.24 43.34
C LYS A 48 -13.50 26.65 43.04
N GLU A 49 -13.59 25.91 41.93
CA GLU A 49 -14.85 25.34 41.45
C GLU A 49 -15.07 23.95 42.06
N TYR A 50 -16.11 23.80 42.86
CA TYR A 50 -16.52 22.53 43.43
C TYR A 50 -17.40 21.75 42.45
N ARG A 51 -17.00 20.51 42.19
CA ARG A 51 -17.75 19.52 41.45
C ARG A 51 -18.16 18.41 42.42
N SER A 52 -19.46 18.36 42.74
CA SER A 52 -20.00 17.33 43.64
C SER A 52 -19.98 15.95 43.00
N ALA A 53 -20.18 14.92 43.82
CA ALA A 53 -20.36 13.56 43.33
C ALA A 53 -21.64 13.44 42.49
N ASP A 54 -22.72 14.10 42.91
CA ASP A 54 -24.00 14.07 42.20
C ASP A 54 -23.88 14.67 40.79
N GLU A 55 -23.12 15.74 40.61
CA GLU A 55 -22.91 16.37 39.30
C GLU A 55 -21.96 15.57 38.42
N LEU A 56 -20.89 15.00 39.01
CA LEU A 56 -19.94 14.16 38.27
C LEU A 56 -20.58 12.85 37.79
N PHE A 57 -21.37 12.22 38.64
CA PHE A 57 -21.97 10.91 38.39
C PHE A 57 -23.43 11.01 37.95
N ASN A 58 -23.90 12.20 37.59
CA ASN A 58 -25.18 12.36 36.93
C ASN A 58 -25.13 11.59 35.60
N GLN A 59 -26.06 10.66 35.41
CA GLN A 59 -26.04 9.75 34.27
C GLN A 59 -26.18 10.50 32.93
N ASP A 60 -27.00 11.55 32.87
CA ASP A 60 -27.19 12.34 31.64
C ASP A 60 -25.90 13.07 31.27
N SER A 61 -25.23 13.67 32.26
CA SER A 61 -23.89 14.28 32.11
C SER A 61 -22.87 13.25 31.62
N MET A 62 -22.76 12.09 32.29
CA MET A 62 -21.83 11.02 31.88
C MET A 62 -22.07 10.56 30.44
N ASN A 63 -23.34 10.40 30.06
CA ASN A 63 -23.72 9.99 28.71
C ASN A 63 -23.30 11.02 27.65
N THR A 64 -23.17 12.31 28.00
CA THR A 64 -22.65 13.31 27.05
C THR A 64 -21.19 13.07 26.65
N LEU A 65 -20.41 12.30 27.41
CA LEU A 65 -19.02 11.98 27.04
C LEU A 65 -18.90 10.81 26.06
N ILE A 66 -19.91 9.94 25.97
CA ILE A 66 -19.93 8.81 25.04
C ILE A 66 -19.99 9.32 23.60
N GLY A 67 -19.16 8.76 22.73
CA GLY A 67 -19.02 9.17 21.32
C GLY A 67 -18.24 10.46 21.11
N LYS A 68 -17.71 11.08 22.18
CA LYS A 68 -16.87 12.28 22.05
C LYS A 68 -15.44 11.93 21.62
N PRO A 69 -14.77 12.82 20.88
CA PRO A 69 -13.39 12.60 20.45
C PRO A 69 -12.44 12.46 21.62
N VAL A 70 -11.48 11.55 21.45
CA VAL A 70 -10.25 11.49 22.24
C VAL A 70 -9.18 12.28 21.51
N THR A 71 -8.46 13.16 22.19
CA THR A 71 -7.34 13.94 21.65
C THR A 71 -6.05 13.60 22.38
N VAL A 72 -4.91 13.78 21.73
CA VAL A 72 -3.61 13.80 22.40
C VAL A 72 -3.17 15.24 22.63
N SER A 73 -3.13 15.64 23.89
CA SER A 73 -3.07 17.02 24.38
C SER A 73 -4.37 17.81 24.17
N HIS A 74 -4.50 18.91 24.92
CA HIS A 74 -5.65 19.80 24.77
C HIS A 74 -5.60 20.56 23.44
N PRO A 75 -6.74 20.67 22.72
CA PRO A 75 -6.83 21.54 21.54
C PRO A 75 -6.52 22.99 21.91
N ARG A 76 -5.71 23.69 21.09
CA ARG A 76 -5.39 25.12 21.32
C ARG A 76 -6.64 26.01 21.35
N SER A 77 -7.69 25.63 20.64
CA SER A 77 -8.99 26.31 20.62
C SER A 77 -9.84 26.08 21.88
N GLY A 78 -9.41 25.22 22.81
CA GLY A 78 -10.17 24.82 24.00
C GLY A 78 -11.29 23.81 23.73
N LEU A 79 -11.94 23.86 22.56
CA LEU A 79 -13.00 22.94 22.16
C LEU A 79 -12.65 22.16 20.90
N VAL A 80 -13.18 20.94 20.80
CA VAL A 80 -13.28 20.18 19.56
C VAL A 80 -14.64 20.48 18.91
N THR A 81 -14.60 20.85 17.64
CA THR A 81 -15.75 21.22 16.81
C THR A 81 -15.59 20.57 15.44
N SER A 82 -16.64 20.60 14.61
CA SER A 82 -16.54 20.13 13.22
C SER A 82 -15.42 20.79 12.41
N LYS A 83 -15.01 22.02 12.78
CA LYS A 83 -13.96 22.78 12.10
C LYS A 83 -12.54 22.26 12.38
N ASN A 84 -12.31 21.60 13.53
CA ASN A 84 -10.97 21.15 13.93
C ASN A 84 -10.88 19.65 14.24
N TYR A 85 -12.01 18.93 14.32
CA TYR A 85 -12.08 17.51 14.69
C TYR A 85 -11.03 16.66 13.97
N ARG A 86 -10.99 16.75 12.63
CA ARG A 86 -10.07 15.96 11.80
C ARG A 86 -8.59 16.17 12.16
N ALA A 87 -8.23 17.35 12.67
CA ALA A 87 -6.85 17.70 12.98
C ALA A 87 -6.42 17.27 14.39
N VAL A 88 -7.37 17.05 15.31
CA VAL A 88 -7.06 16.86 16.74
C VAL A 88 -7.54 15.51 17.30
N ALA A 89 -8.47 14.84 16.62
CA ALA A 89 -9.01 13.56 17.06
C ALA A 89 -8.00 12.44 16.83
N ALA A 90 -7.73 11.67 17.87
CA ALA A 90 -6.92 10.46 17.89
C ALA A 90 -7.78 9.19 18.08
N GLY A 91 -9.01 9.34 18.56
CA GLY A 91 -9.91 8.25 18.86
C GLY A 91 -11.27 8.72 19.34
N VAL A 92 -12.01 7.83 20.00
CA VAL A 92 -13.37 8.06 20.48
C VAL A 92 -13.59 7.42 21.84
N VAL A 93 -14.41 8.06 22.69
CA VAL A 93 -14.88 7.45 23.94
C VAL A 93 -16.04 6.50 23.62
N THR A 94 -15.94 5.24 24.02
CA THR A 94 -16.93 4.19 23.70
C THR A 94 -17.81 3.83 24.89
N ALA A 95 -17.35 4.04 26.12
CA ALA A 95 -18.12 3.83 27.33
C ALA A 95 -17.68 4.77 28.44
N VAL A 96 -18.59 5.03 29.38
CA VAL A 96 -18.33 5.85 30.57
C VAL A 96 -19.00 5.17 31.76
N MET A 97 -18.27 5.01 32.85
CA MET A 97 -18.72 4.26 34.01
C MET A 97 -18.16 4.85 35.30
N ARG A 98 -18.87 4.62 36.40
CA ARG A 98 -18.39 4.94 37.74
C ARG A 98 -17.70 3.73 38.33
N GLN A 99 -16.50 3.92 38.87
CA GLN A 99 -15.79 2.91 39.66
C GLN A 99 -15.39 3.53 41.01
N GLY A 100 -16.12 3.17 42.07
CA GLY A 100 -15.93 3.80 43.38
C GLY A 100 -16.17 5.31 43.33
N ASP A 101 -15.13 6.09 43.59
CA ASP A 101 -15.15 7.56 43.55
C ASP A 101 -14.53 8.14 42.26
N GLU A 102 -14.36 7.32 41.23
CA GLU A 102 -13.79 7.71 39.96
C GLU A 102 -14.79 7.62 38.81
N LEU A 103 -14.75 8.64 37.95
CA LEU A 103 -15.34 8.59 36.61
C LEU A 103 -14.31 7.98 35.67
N ILE A 104 -14.65 6.84 35.08
CA ILE A 104 -13.82 6.11 34.12
C ILE A 104 -14.42 6.26 32.73
N ALA A 105 -13.57 6.51 31.73
CA ALA A 105 -13.96 6.50 30.33
C ALA A 105 -13.15 5.44 29.57
N ARG A 106 -13.85 4.58 28.84
CA ARG A 106 -13.24 3.68 27.86
C ARG A 106 -12.94 4.46 26.59
N ALA A 107 -11.68 4.56 26.24
CA ALA A 107 -11.21 5.18 25.02
C ALA A 107 -10.77 4.11 24.03
N LEU A 108 -11.19 4.25 22.76
CA LEU A 108 -10.65 3.53 21.63
C LEU A 108 -9.81 4.51 20.80
N ILE A 109 -8.49 4.43 20.92
CA ILE A 109 -7.54 5.24 20.17
C ILE A 109 -7.19 4.51 18.87
N GLN A 110 -7.46 5.15 17.74
CA GLN A 110 -7.37 4.56 16.41
C GLN A 110 -6.23 5.15 15.57
N ASP A 111 -5.75 6.35 15.92
CA ASP A 111 -4.64 7.00 15.21
C ASP A 111 -3.28 6.39 15.61
N GLU A 112 -2.61 5.75 14.65
CA GLU A 112 -1.34 5.04 14.87
C GLU A 112 -0.26 5.93 15.49
N ARG A 113 -0.15 7.19 15.03
CA ARG A 113 0.85 8.13 15.55
C ARG A 113 0.61 8.44 17.02
N SER A 114 -0.65 8.64 17.38
CA SER A 114 -1.08 8.84 18.76
C SER A 114 -0.82 7.61 19.62
N ILE A 115 -1.14 6.41 19.13
CA ILE A 115 -0.88 5.15 19.85
C ILE A 115 0.62 5.02 20.17
N ARG A 116 1.48 5.19 19.16
CA ARG A 116 2.94 5.13 19.33
C ARG A 116 3.42 6.18 20.33
N LEU A 117 2.92 7.41 20.23
CA LEU A 117 3.29 8.49 21.16
C LEU A 117 2.88 8.17 22.59
N ILE A 118 1.67 7.65 22.81
CA ILE A 118 1.20 7.24 24.13
C ILE A 118 2.09 6.10 24.65
N GLN A 119 2.34 5.05 23.87
CA GLN A 119 3.18 3.93 24.32
C GLN A 119 4.60 4.37 24.70
N GLN A 120 5.23 5.24 23.90
CA GLN A 120 6.63 5.63 24.07
C GLN A 120 6.85 6.72 25.13
N ASP A 121 5.93 7.67 25.26
CA ASP A 121 6.06 8.78 26.21
C ASP A 121 5.40 8.45 27.54
N LYS A 122 6.19 8.00 28.51
CA LYS A 122 5.73 7.69 29.88
C LYS A 122 5.19 8.91 30.62
N SER A 123 5.52 10.13 30.21
CA SER A 123 4.91 11.33 30.80
C SER A 123 3.46 11.52 30.34
N LEU A 124 3.06 10.91 29.21
CA LEU A 124 1.73 11.02 28.62
C LEU A 124 0.79 9.95 29.21
N ARG A 125 0.56 10.03 30.52
CA ARG A 125 -0.20 9.06 31.32
C ARG A 125 -1.35 9.67 32.12
N GLY A 126 -1.81 10.86 31.75
CA GLY A 126 -2.91 11.56 32.38
C GLY A 126 -4.12 11.71 31.46
N ALA A 127 -5.30 11.93 32.05
CA ALA A 127 -6.51 12.31 31.34
C ALA A 127 -7.12 13.60 31.88
N SER A 128 -7.72 14.36 30.97
CA SER A 128 -8.42 15.59 31.29
C SER A 128 -9.60 15.75 30.35
N ALA A 129 -10.79 15.94 30.90
CA ALA A 129 -11.99 16.15 30.11
C ALA A 129 -12.16 17.65 29.78
N GLY A 130 -12.44 17.95 28.52
CA GLY A 130 -12.94 19.25 28.10
C GLY A 130 -14.46 19.23 28.11
N TYR A 131 -15.06 20.14 28.89
CA TYR A 131 -16.51 20.23 29.05
C TYR A 131 -16.94 21.68 29.31
N GLN A 132 -18.25 21.90 29.22
CA GLN A 132 -18.91 23.10 29.67
C GLN A 132 -19.85 22.76 30.82
N CYS A 133 -20.24 23.77 31.59
CA CYS A 133 -21.28 23.65 32.61
C CYS A 133 -22.43 24.57 32.20
N ASP A 134 -23.66 24.10 32.36
CA ASP A 134 -24.85 24.91 32.13
C ASP A 134 -24.87 26.12 33.08
N ASP A 135 -24.46 25.91 34.33
CA ASP A 135 -24.35 26.97 35.33
C ASP A 135 -23.13 26.80 36.23
N LYS A 136 -22.63 27.94 36.71
CA LYS A 136 -21.52 28.04 37.66
C LYS A 136 -21.83 29.07 38.76
N PRO A 137 -22.82 28.80 39.64
CA PRO A 137 -23.21 29.76 40.66
C PRO A 137 -22.04 30.03 41.63
N LYS A 138 -21.83 31.31 41.94
CA LYS A 138 -20.90 31.73 43.00
C LYS A 138 -21.51 31.36 44.35
N GLN A 139 -20.90 30.38 45.00
CA GLN A 139 -21.34 29.86 46.27
C GLN A 139 -20.10 29.46 47.06
N THR A 140 -19.90 30.09 48.22
CA THR A 140 -18.82 29.71 49.12
C THR A 140 -19.25 28.53 49.99
N GLY A 141 -18.37 27.55 50.14
CA GLY A 141 -18.61 26.39 50.98
C GLY A 141 -17.37 25.55 51.22
N ARG A 142 -17.56 24.41 51.88
CA ARG A 142 -16.51 23.43 52.15
C ARG A 142 -16.93 22.09 51.57
N ALA A 143 -16.08 21.50 50.73
CA ALA A 143 -16.27 20.19 50.16
C ALA A 143 -16.08 19.09 51.23
N PRO A 144 -16.56 17.85 50.99
CA PRO A 144 -16.45 16.75 51.97
C PRO A 144 -15.02 16.43 52.41
N ASP A 145 -14.03 16.71 51.57
CA ASP A 145 -12.59 16.55 51.86
C ASP A 145 -11.99 17.74 52.64
N GLY A 146 -12.82 18.69 53.04
CA GLY A 146 -12.43 19.87 53.80
C GLY A 146 -11.95 21.05 52.96
N GLN A 147 -11.86 20.92 51.63
CA GLN A 147 -11.41 22.02 50.76
C GLN A 147 -12.47 23.10 50.62
N GLU A 148 -12.07 24.37 50.74
CA GLU A 148 -12.98 25.50 50.50
C GLU A 148 -13.15 25.77 49.01
N PHE A 149 -14.36 26.13 48.62
CA PHE A 149 -14.71 26.51 47.25
C PHE A 149 -15.50 27.82 47.23
N ASP A 150 -15.54 28.48 46.07
CA ASP A 150 -16.26 29.75 45.86
C ASP A 150 -17.27 29.68 44.71
N THR A 151 -17.28 28.57 43.98
CA THR A 151 -18.13 28.33 42.81
C THR A 151 -18.53 26.87 42.79
N VAL A 152 -19.75 26.56 42.38
CA VAL A 152 -20.21 25.17 42.17
C VAL A 152 -20.41 24.93 40.68
N GLN A 153 -20.05 23.77 40.17
CA GLN A 153 -20.34 23.37 38.78
C GLN A 153 -21.69 22.66 38.72
N LYS A 154 -22.55 23.02 37.76
CA LYS A 154 -23.83 22.35 37.49
C LYS A 154 -24.04 22.06 36.01
N GLY A 155 -24.64 20.91 35.71
CA GLY A 155 -25.02 20.54 34.34
C GLY A 155 -23.78 20.39 33.44
N ILE A 156 -22.90 19.45 33.80
CA ILE A 156 -21.68 19.20 33.02
C ILE A 156 -22.05 18.58 31.67
N ASN A 157 -21.51 19.13 30.59
CA ASN A 157 -21.68 18.65 29.23
C ASN A 157 -20.32 18.50 28.53
N TYR A 158 -19.95 17.25 28.25
CA TYR A 158 -18.63 16.91 27.75
C TYR A 158 -18.48 17.17 26.25
N ASN A 159 -17.30 17.65 25.87
CA ASN A 159 -16.93 17.94 24.49
C ASN A 159 -15.87 16.96 23.96
N HIS A 160 -14.87 16.63 24.77
CA HIS A 160 -13.78 15.72 24.40
C HIS A 160 -13.05 15.16 25.62
N LEU A 161 -12.30 14.08 25.43
CA LEU A 161 -11.34 13.54 26.40
C LEU A 161 -9.92 13.78 25.87
N SER A 162 -9.05 14.38 26.66
CA SER A 162 -7.64 14.57 26.29
C SER A 162 -6.73 13.67 27.09
N ILE A 163 -5.87 12.94 26.39
CA ILE A 163 -4.70 12.30 26.99
C ILE A 163 -3.61 13.37 27.12
N VAL A 164 -3.15 13.61 28.35
CA VAL A 164 -2.27 14.74 28.71
C VAL A 164 -1.15 14.29 29.63
N ARG A 165 -0.11 15.12 29.76
CA ARG A 165 0.98 14.86 30.71
C ARG A 165 0.64 15.29 32.13
N ASN A 166 -0.07 16.40 32.25
CA ASN A 166 -0.46 17.00 33.52
C ASN A 166 -1.99 17.06 33.57
N PRO A 167 -2.65 16.02 34.12
CA PRO A 167 -4.10 16.03 34.26
C PRO A 167 -4.52 17.07 35.31
N ARG A 168 -5.72 17.65 35.14
CA ARG A 168 -6.27 18.61 36.12
C ARG A 168 -6.53 17.93 37.45
N VAL A 169 -7.03 16.70 37.41
CA VAL A 169 -7.18 15.82 38.57
C VAL A 169 -5.91 14.97 38.66
N LYS A 170 -5.11 15.14 39.72
CA LYS A 170 -3.79 14.49 39.82
C LYS A 170 -3.84 12.96 39.74
N THR A 171 -4.94 12.37 40.19
CA THR A 171 -5.15 10.91 40.18
C THR A 171 -5.78 10.41 38.87
N ALA A 172 -6.15 11.30 37.94
CA ALA A 172 -6.65 10.93 36.63
C ALA A 172 -5.48 10.49 35.73
N THR A 173 -4.85 9.38 36.12
CA THR A 173 -3.68 8.80 35.48
C THR A 173 -3.92 7.32 35.18
N PHE A 174 -3.40 6.85 34.06
CA PHE A 174 -3.45 5.44 33.64
C PHE A 174 -2.02 4.91 33.48
N ASN A 175 -1.85 3.59 33.43
CA ASN A 175 -0.55 2.98 33.12
C ASN A 175 -0.69 2.00 31.93
N LEU A 176 0.32 1.99 31.07
CA LEU A 176 0.48 1.04 29.98
C LEU A 176 1.63 0.08 30.22
N ASP A 177 2.48 0.39 31.19
CA ASP A 177 3.56 -0.49 31.59
C ASP A 177 2.88 -1.67 32.31
N GLY A 178 3.01 -2.87 31.74
CA GLY A 178 2.72 -4.09 32.48
C GLY A 178 3.58 -4.18 33.74
N GLU A 179 3.29 -5.13 34.63
CA GLU A 179 4.26 -5.49 35.67
C GLU A 179 5.64 -5.64 35.03
N PRO A 180 6.72 -5.12 35.65
CA PRO A 180 8.05 -5.37 35.14
C PRO A 180 8.21 -6.88 34.98
N MET A 181 8.39 -7.33 33.74
CA MET A 181 8.71 -8.72 33.46
C MET A 181 9.99 -9.03 34.26
N GLU A 182 9.92 -10.04 35.13
CA GLU A 182 11.08 -10.46 35.90
C GLU A 182 12.24 -10.74 34.93
N LEU A 183 13.47 -10.39 35.32
CA LEU A 183 14.63 -10.41 34.43
C LEU A 183 14.80 -11.78 33.72
N GLU A 184 14.44 -12.87 34.40
CA GLU A 184 14.49 -14.23 33.88
C GLU A 184 13.48 -14.48 32.74
N GLU A 185 12.25 -13.97 32.86
CA GLU A 185 11.23 -14.09 31.82
C GLU A 185 11.57 -13.22 30.61
N ALA A 186 12.14 -12.03 30.83
CA ALA A 186 12.63 -11.17 29.77
C ALA A 186 13.79 -11.80 28.99
N LEU A 187 14.72 -12.45 29.69
CA LEU A 187 15.83 -13.19 29.07
C LEU A 187 15.32 -14.39 28.26
N ALA A 188 14.37 -15.16 28.80
CA ALA A 188 13.75 -16.27 28.09
C ALA A 188 13.07 -15.82 26.78
N LYS A 189 12.36 -14.68 26.82
CA LYS A 189 11.72 -14.14 25.62
C LYS A 189 12.73 -13.61 24.58
N ILE A 190 13.84 -13.03 25.03
CA ILE A 190 14.93 -12.61 24.15
C ILE A 190 15.54 -13.82 23.45
N GLU A 191 15.81 -14.91 24.17
CA GLU A 191 16.36 -16.14 23.61
C GLU A 191 15.42 -16.77 22.58
N GLU A 192 14.11 -16.81 22.86
CA GLU A 192 13.08 -17.25 21.92
C GLU A 192 13.09 -16.39 20.63
N LEU A 193 13.10 -15.07 20.78
CA LEU A 193 13.12 -14.14 19.63
C LEU A 193 14.41 -14.25 18.82
N GLU A 194 15.55 -14.54 19.46
CA GLU A 194 16.82 -14.79 18.76
C GLU A 194 16.78 -16.11 17.97
N ALA A 195 16.16 -17.16 18.53
CA ALA A 195 15.94 -18.43 17.84
C ALA A 195 15.00 -18.26 16.62
N ASP A 196 13.91 -17.52 16.78
CA ASP A 196 12.97 -17.21 15.69
C ASP A 196 13.65 -16.42 14.57
N LYS A 197 14.41 -15.38 14.93
CA LYS A 197 15.17 -14.56 13.97
C LYS A 197 16.16 -15.40 13.17
N LYS A 198 16.85 -16.34 13.82
CA LYS A 198 17.79 -17.25 13.17
C LYS A 198 17.07 -18.17 12.18
N THR A 199 15.93 -18.71 12.58
CA THR A 199 15.08 -19.58 11.73
C THR A 199 14.58 -18.81 10.50
N LEU A 200 13.99 -17.63 10.71
CA LEU A 200 13.54 -16.75 9.62
C LEU A 200 14.66 -16.38 8.65
N THR A 201 15.87 -16.14 9.16
CA THR A 201 17.04 -15.84 8.32
C THR A 201 17.43 -17.05 7.45
N SER A 202 17.35 -18.26 8.01
CA SER A 202 17.60 -19.51 7.29
C SER A 202 16.55 -19.75 6.20
N ASP A 203 15.27 -19.60 6.53
CA ASP A 203 14.16 -19.79 5.59
C ASP A 203 14.24 -18.81 4.42
N LEU A 204 14.54 -17.55 4.71
CA LEU A 204 14.73 -16.52 3.70
C LEU A 204 15.92 -16.83 2.77
N SER A 205 16.99 -17.40 3.30
CA SER A 205 18.13 -17.85 2.48
C SER A 205 17.75 -19.00 1.55
N THR A 206 16.94 -19.95 2.04
CA THR A 206 16.45 -21.11 1.29
C THR A 206 15.51 -20.66 0.18
N ALA A 207 14.52 -19.82 0.51
CA ALA A 207 13.57 -19.28 -0.46
C ALA A 207 14.27 -18.48 -1.57
N ARG A 208 15.31 -17.71 -1.25
CA ARG A 208 16.14 -17.03 -2.26
C ARG A 208 16.85 -18.01 -3.18
N GLY A 209 17.39 -19.10 -2.64
CA GLY A 209 18.03 -20.16 -3.43
C GLY A 209 17.06 -20.88 -4.36
N GLU A 210 15.84 -21.16 -3.89
CA GLU A 210 14.79 -21.75 -4.70
C GLU A 210 14.31 -20.82 -5.81
N LEU A 211 14.14 -19.53 -5.51
CA LEU A 211 13.75 -18.52 -6.49
C LEU A 211 14.81 -18.37 -7.58
N LEU A 212 16.10 -18.40 -7.23
CA LEU A 212 17.19 -18.38 -8.22
C LEU A 212 17.17 -19.63 -9.11
N LYS A 213 16.94 -20.83 -8.53
CA LYS A 213 16.80 -22.07 -9.30
C LYS A 213 15.60 -22.03 -10.24
N ALA A 214 14.46 -21.52 -9.78
CA ALA A 214 13.26 -21.35 -10.59
C ALA A 214 13.50 -20.36 -11.74
N ASN A 215 14.15 -19.24 -11.47
CA ASN A 215 14.46 -18.23 -12.49
C ASN A 215 15.40 -18.79 -13.58
N ASN A 216 16.44 -19.54 -13.18
CA ASN A 216 17.34 -20.19 -14.14
C ASN A 216 16.60 -21.23 -15.01
N ARG A 217 15.64 -21.97 -14.44
CA ARG A 217 14.81 -22.91 -15.21
C ARG A 217 13.95 -22.18 -16.25
N LEU A 218 13.32 -21.06 -15.87
CA LEU A 218 12.52 -20.24 -16.80
C LEU A 218 13.36 -19.71 -17.96
N VAL A 219 14.52 -19.13 -17.68
CA VAL A 219 15.43 -18.63 -18.72
C VAL A 219 15.85 -19.73 -19.69
N ASN A 220 16.18 -20.92 -19.18
CA ASN A 220 16.54 -22.06 -20.03
C ASN A 220 15.37 -22.56 -20.87
N MET A 221 14.16 -22.59 -20.31
CA MET A 221 12.95 -22.96 -21.05
C MET A 221 12.61 -21.94 -22.14
N ASP A 222 12.72 -20.65 -21.87
CA ASP A 222 12.49 -19.58 -22.85
C ASP A 222 13.51 -19.67 -24.01
N SER A 223 14.77 -19.95 -23.68
CA SER A 223 15.83 -20.14 -24.68
C SER A 223 15.54 -21.34 -25.57
N ALA A 224 15.19 -22.49 -24.97
CA ALA A 224 14.82 -23.69 -25.71
C ALA A 224 13.55 -23.49 -26.58
N SER A 225 12.57 -22.73 -26.09
CA SER A 225 11.36 -22.40 -26.83
C SER A 225 11.66 -21.48 -28.02
N ASN A 226 12.53 -20.48 -27.85
CA ASN A 226 12.96 -19.62 -28.95
C ASN A 226 13.72 -20.40 -30.01
N GLU A 227 14.66 -21.27 -29.63
CA GLU A 227 15.39 -22.13 -30.57
C GLU A 227 14.46 -23.08 -31.33
N ALA A 228 13.43 -23.63 -30.67
CA ALA A 228 12.42 -24.46 -31.33
C ALA A 228 11.56 -23.65 -32.31
N TYR A 229 11.16 -22.44 -31.94
CA TYR A 229 10.41 -21.53 -32.80
C TYR A 229 11.23 -21.12 -34.04
N GLU A 230 12.49 -20.72 -33.86
CA GLU A 230 13.37 -20.33 -34.96
C GLU A 230 13.61 -21.48 -35.93
N ARG A 231 13.82 -22.70 -35.43
CA ARG A 231 13.92 -23.90 -36.27
C ARG A 231 12.63 -24.15 -37.05
N GLY A 232 11.46 -24.11 -36.41
CA GLY A 232 10.19 -24.28 -37.10
C GLY A 232 9.94 -23.23 -38.19
N VAL A 233 10.32 -21.97 -37.96
CA VAL A 233 10.25 -20.90 -38.96
C VAL A 233 11.23 -21.16 -40.13
N ALA A 234 12.45 -21.62 -39.84
CA ALA A 234 13.43 -21.96 -40.86
C ALA A 234 12.97 -23.13 -41.73
N ASP A 235 12.51 -24.22 -41.10
CA ASP A 235 12.01 -25.42 -41.77
C ASP A 235 10.79 -25.09 -42.65
N GLY A 236 9.83 -24.31 -42.12
CA GLY A 236 8.67 -23.85 -42.89
C GLY A 236 9.02 -22.94 -44.06
N ARG A 237 10.04 -22.09 -43.93
CA ARG A 237 10.56 -21.27 -45.05
C ARG A 237 11.21 -22.13 -46.12
N GLN A 238 12.02 -23.10 -45.74
CA GLN A 238 12.66 -24.04 -46.67
C GLN A 238 11.61 -24.86 -47.44
N GLU A 239 10.61 -25.40 -46.72
CA GLU A 239 9.52 -26.15 -47.33
C GLU A 239 8.70 -25.30 -48.30
N HIS A 240 8.36 -24.07 -47.92
CA HIS A 240 7.65 -23.13 -48.80
C HIS A 240 8.45 -22.80 -50.06
N GLN A 241 9.76 -22.54 -49.93
CA GLN A 241 10.64 -22.28 -51.07
C GLN A 241 10.73 -23.48 -52.02
N LEU A 242 10.84 -24.69 -51.47
CA LEU A 242 10.82 -25.94 -52.25
C LEU A 242 9.50 -26.11 -53.01
N LYS A 243 8.36 -25.93 -52.34
CA LYS A 243 7.03 -26.03 -52.96
C LYS A 243 6.83 -25.01 -54.07
N GLU A 244 7.17 -23.75 -53.85
CA GLU A 244 7.05 -22.68 -54.85
C GLU A 244 7.94 -22.93 -56.08
N THR A 245 9.18 -23.39 -55.86
CA THR A 245 10.09 -23.69 -56.97
C THR A 245 9.69 -24.93 -57.75
N ALA A 246 9.27 -26.01 -57.08
CA ALA A 246 8.73 -27.20 -57.73
C ALA A 246 7.49 -26.86 -58.58
N ARG A 247 6.55 -26.07 -58.02
CA ARG A 247 5.36 -25.59 -58.74
C ARG A 247 5.73 -24.83 -60.01
N ARG A 248 6.72 -23.93 -59.92
CA ARG A 248 7.18 -23.12 -61.05
C ARG A 248 7.90 -23.92 -62.13
N LEU A 249 8.58 -24.99 -61.73
CA LEU A 249 9.27 -25.90 -62.64
C LEU A 249 8.35 -27.00 -63.19
N ASN A 250 7.05 -26.95 -62.87
CA ASN A 250 6.04 -27.95 -63.21
C ASN A 250 6.42 -29.36 -62.73
N ILE A 251 7.01 -29.46 -61.54
CA ILE A 251 7.32 -30.73 -60.88
C ILE A 251 6.10 -31.11 -60.03
N ASN A 252 5.55 -32.31 -60.26
CA ASN A 252 4.45 -32.83 -59.45
C ASN A 252 4.97 -33.22 -58.06
N ILE A 253 4.34 -32.67 -57.03
CA ILE A 253 4.71 -32.82 -55.63
C ILE A 253 3.65 -33.56 -54.79
N ASP A 254 2.55 -34.00 -55.42
CA ASP A 254 1.36 -34.53 -54.74
C ASP A 254 1.54 -35.96 -54.18
N SER A 255 2.76 -36.51 -54.19
CA SER A 255 3.10 -37.83 -53.60
C SER A 255 4.53 -37.91 -53.04
N LEU A 256 5.02 -36.83 -52.46
CA LEU A 256 6.37 -36.78 -51.89
C LEU A 256 6.40 -37.29 -50.46
N GLY A 257 6.64 -38.59 -50.31
CA GLY A 257 7.08 -39.14 -49.03
C GLY A 257 8.53 -38.77 -48.68
N ASP A 258 9.33 -38.34 -49.67
CA ASP A 258 10.75 -38.07 -49.52
C ASP A 258 11.15 -36.68 -50.05
N ILE A 259 11.57 -35.81 -49.13
CA ILE A 259 11.98 -34.43 -49.42
C ILE A 259 13.25 -34.39 -50.29
N ASN A 260 14.15 -35.37 -50.18
CA ASN A 260 15.40 -35.40 -50.94
C ASN A 260 15.15 -35.62 -52.44
N LEU A 261 14.12 -36.40 -52.80
CA LEU A 261 13.72 -36.57 -54.20
C LEU A 261 13.23 -35.26 -54.82
N VAL A 262 12.58 -34.39 -54.04
CA VAL A 262 12.17 -33.05 -54.49
C VAL A 262 13.39 -32.19 -54.80
N LYS A 263 14.35 -32.17 -53.88
CA LYS A 263 15.58 -31.38 -54.01
C LYS A 263 16.32 -31.81 -55.27
N GLN A 264 16.51 -33.11 -55.46
CA GLN A 264 17.14 -33.69 -56.63
C GLN A 264 16.39 -33.37 -57.93
N ALA A 265 15.06 -33.43 -57.93
CA ALA A 265 14.25 -33.09 -59.11
C ALA A 265 14.40 -31.60 -59.51
N ILE A 266 14.41 -30.70 -58.52
CA ILE A 266 14.66 -29.26 -58.75
C ILE A 266 16.07 -29.07 -59.33
N ILE A 267 17.09 -29.70 -58.74
CA ILE A 267 18.49 -29.60 -59.19
C ILE A 267 18.65 -30.11 -60.62
N ARG A 268 18.12 -31.30 -60.96
CA ARG A 268 18.17 -31.85 -62.33
C ARG A 268 17.47 -30.96 -63.35
N LYS A 269 16.38 -30.28 -62.96
CA LYS A 269 15.68 -29.36 -63.84
C LYS A 269 16.45 -28.06 -64.07
N ALA A 270 17.15 -27.59 -63.05
CA ALA A 270 18.01 -26.41 -63.10
C ALA A 270 19.31 -26.67 -63.87
N ASN A 271 19.88 -27.87 -63.73
CA ASN A 271 21.13 -28.29 -64.35
C ASN A 271 21.05 -29.75 -64.85
N PRO A 272 20.63 -29.98 -66.11
CA PRO A 272 20.37 -31.31 -66.64
C PRO A 272 21.58 -32.26 -66.73
N GLU A 273 22.80 -31.70 -66.73
CA GLU A 273 24.03 -32.48 -66.92
C GLU A 273 24.62 -33.02 -65.60
N VAL A 274 23.99 -32.71 -64.46
CA VAL A 274 24.55 -33.03 -63.14
C VAL A 274 24.20 -34.47 -62.71
N ASN A 275 25.23 -35.25 -62.35
CA ASN A 275 25.08 -36.59 -61.75
C ASN A 275 25.13 -36.49 -60.23
N MET A 276 24.11 -37.04 -59.55
CA MET A 276 23.92 -36.96 -58.10
C MET A 276 23.88 -38.33 -57.41
N ASP A 277 24.17 -39.43 -58.13
CA ASP A 277 23.95 -40.80 -57.63
C ASP A 277 24.80 -41.16 -56.40
N SER A 278 25.88 -40.41 -56.15
CA SER A 278 26.79 -40.60 -55.01
C SER A 278 26.90 -39.39 -54.08
N TRP A 279 25.94 -38.47 -54.13
CA TRP A 279 25.98 -37.25 -53.31
C TRP A 279 25.56 -37.50 -51.87
N SER A 280 26.23 -36.84 -50.93
CA SER A 280 25.75 -36.73 -49.54
C SER A 280 24.60 -35.72 -49.45
N ASP A 281 23.84 -35.78 -48.36
CA ASP A 281 22.73 -34.84 -48.11
C ASP A 281 23.22 -33.37 -48.13
N GLU A 282 24.42 -33.10 -47.60
CA GLU A 282 25.01 -31.76 -47.63
C GLU A 282 25.35 -31.32 -49.06
N GLN A 283 25.84 -32.23 -49.91
CA GLN A 283 26.13 -31.93 -51.30
C GLN A 283 24.84 -31.63 -52.09
N VAL A 284 23.76 -32.35 -51.79
CA VAL A 284 22.42 -32.09 -52.35
C VAL A 284 21.91 -30.71 -51.91
N ASP A 285 22.06 -30.34 -50.64
CA ASP A 285 21.60 -29.04 -50.12
C ASP A 285 22.38 -27.84 -50.69
N VAL A 286 23.70 -27.98 -50.85
CA VAL A 286 24.52 -26.95 -51.49
C VAL A 286 24.10 -26.76 -52.95
N ALA A 287 23.94 -27.85 -53.70
CA ALA A 287 23.51 -27.78 -55.09
C ALA A 287 22.07 -27.24 -55.22
N LEU A 288 21.17 -27.59 -54.30
CA LEU A 288 19.83 -27.04 -54.23
C LEU A 288 19.87 -25.52 -54.05
N SER A 289 20.70 -25.00 -53.12
CA SER A 289 20.81 -23.56 -52.90
C SER A 289 21.21 -22.81 -54.18
N MET A 290 22.15 -23.36 -54.96
CA MET A 290 22.55 -22.83 -56.26
C MET A 290 21.41 -22.91 -57.29
N ALA A 291 20.68 -24.03 -57.30
CA ALA A 291 19.53 -24.24 -58.19
C ALA A 291 18.36 -23.29 -57.89
N LEU A 292 18.08 -23.00 -56.61
CA LEU A 292 17.04 -22.05 -56.19
C LEU A 292 17.35 -20.63 -56.68
N VAL A 293 18.62 -20.22 -56.62
CA VAL A 293 19.10 -18.92 -57.12
C VAL A 293 19.02 -18.88 -58.65
N SER A 294 19.59 -19.89 -59.34
CA SER A 294 19.63 -19.92 -60.81
C SER A 294 18.24 -19.99 -61.41
N CYS A 295 17.34 -20.70 -60.75
CA CYS A 295 15.98 -20.79 -61.20
C CYS A 295 15.23 -19.49 -60.94
N GLY A 296 15.57 -18.61 -60.00
CA GLY A 296 14.73 -17.50 -59.49
C GLY A 296 13.94 -16.68 -60.54
N LYS A 297 12.85 -16.02 -60.13
CA LYS A 297 12.11 -15.12 -61.04
C LYS A 297 13.08 -14.08 -61.61
N LYS A 298 13.18 -14.00 -62.95
CA LYS A 298 13.86 -12.86 -63.58
C LYS A 298 13.17 -11.60 -63.09
N PHE A 299 13.95 -10.66 -62.56
CA PHE A 299 13.43 -9.36 -62.21
C PHE A 299 13.05 -8.63 -63.49
N GLU A 300 11.79 -8.76 -63.88
CA GLU A 300 11.22 -7.98 -64.96
C GLU A 300 10.80 -6.64 -64.37
N GLN A 301 11.55 -5.58 -64.67
CA GLN A 301 11.02 -4.23 -64.52
C GLN A 301 9.80 -4.15 -65.42
N LYS A 302 8.60 -4.14 -64.83
CA LYS A 302 7.43 -3.66 -65.56
C LYS A 302 7.78 -2.24 -66.02
N PRO A 303 7.65 -1.92 -67.33
CA PRO A 303 7.91 -0.57 -67.79
C PRO A 303 7.07 0.39 -66.95
N ARG A 304 7.70 1.49 -66.51
CA ARG A 304 6.98 2.56 -65.78
C ARG A 304 5.77 2.94 -66.62
N ASP A 305 4.56 2.83 -66.06
CA ASP A 305 3.36 3.33 -66.74
C ASP A 305 3.53 4.85 -66.93
N PRO A 306 3.62 5.36 -68.18
CA PRO A 306 3.81 6.79 -68.42
C PRO A 306 2.66 7.65 -67.89
N ARG A 307 1.50 7.05 -67.62
CA ARG A 307 0.33 7.73 -67.03
C ARG A 307 0.50 8.05 -65.55
N ILE A 308 1.53 7.52 -64.90
CA ILE A 308 1.93 7.86 -63.53
C ILE A 308 3.18 8.76 -63.57
N ASN A 309 3.33 9.55 -64.62
CA ASN A 309 4.15 10.74 -64.57
C ASN A 309 3.36 11.81 -63.82
N ASN A 310 3.78 12.09 -62.58
CA ASN A 310 3.29 13.24 -61.81
C ASN A 310 3.84 14.58 -62.36
N ASP A 311 4.41 14.57 -63.56
CA ASP A 311 4.97 15.71 -64.28
C ASP A 311 4.03 16.10 -65.43
N GLY A 312 2.73 16.22 -65.13
CA GLY A 312 1.75 16.79 -66.02
C GLY A 312 1.79 18.32 -65.94
N LEU A 313 2.03 18.95 -67.08
CA LEU A 313 2.01 20.40 -67.39
C LEU A 313 0.70 21.15 -67.06
N ASN A 314 -0.18 20.61 -66.21
CA ASN A 314 -1.42 21.24 -65.76
C ASN A 314 -1.68 20.96 -64.26
N GLY A 315 -0.95 21.67 -63.39
CA GLY A 315 -1.53 22.42 -62.27
C GLY A 315 -2.34 21.75 -61.15
N ILE A 316 -2.44 20.42 -61.03
CA ILE A 316 -3.11 19.78 -59.88
C ILE A 316 -2.13 18.85 -59.17
N LYS A 317 -1.50 19.37 -58.10
CA LYS A 317 -0.62 18.62 -57.21
C LYS A 317 -1.43 17.68 -56.32
N SER A 318 -1.57 16.40 -56.68
CA SER A 318 -1.79 15.35 -55.68
C SER A 318 -0.43 14.80 -55.27
N ASP A 319 0.10 15.31 -54.16
CA ASP A 319 1.37 14.85 -53.60
C ASP A 319 1.18 13.42 -53.06
N ALA A 320 1.88 12.46 -53.67
CA ALA A 320 1.85 11.05 -53.31
C ALA A 320 2.25 10.82 -51.84
N HIS A 321 3.00 11.75 -51.25
CA HIS A 321 3.31 11.73 -49.83
C HIS A 321 2.06 11.93 -48.96
N SER A 322 1.17 12.84 -49.34
CA SER A 322 -0.08 13.10 -48.60
C SER A 322 -1.04 11.91 -48.68
N ASP A 323 -1.06 11.22 -49.82
CA ASP A 323 -1.93 10.09 -50.05
C ASP A 323 -1.46 8.87 -49.24
N TYR A 324 -0.15 8.63 -49.17
CA TYR A 324 0.45 7.64 -48.24
C TYR A 324 0.17 7.97 -46.77
N GLN A 325 0.35 9.24 -46.36
CA GLN A 325 0.08 9.65 -45.00
C GLN A 325 -1.40 9.46 -44.61
N SER A 326 -2.33 9.74 -45.53
CA SER A 326 -3.76 9.58 -45.28
C SER A 326 -4.19 8.12 -45.09
N ARG A 327 -3.58 7.18 -45.84
CA ARG A 327 -3.87 5.74 -45.73
C ARG A 327 -3.26 5.12 -44.48
N MET A 328 -2.06 5.55 -44.10
CA MET A 328 -1.34 4.98 -42.96
C MET A 328 -1.79 5.57 -41.61
N PHE A 329 -2.17 6.85 -41.56
CA PHE A 329 -2.39 7.55 -40.31
C PHE A 329 -3.80 8.15 -40.14
N GLY A 330 -4.66 8.06 -41.16
CA GLY A 330 -6.03 8.61 -41.14
C GLY A 330 -6.06 10.14 -41.19
N LYS A 331 -7.13 10.71 -41.76
CA LYS A 331 -7.32 12.18 -41.80
C LYS A 331 -7.62 12.71 -40.39
N LYS A 332 -6.75 13.54 -39.83
CA LYS A 332 -7.11 14.38 -38.67
C LYS A 332 -8.03 15.50 -39.16
N GLU A 333 -9.30 15.45 -38.79
CA GLU A 333 -10.20 16.60 -38.91
C GLU A 333 -9.72 17.72 -37.98
N GLY A 334 -9.26 18.83 -38.56
CA GLY A 334 -8.94 20.04 -37.83
C GLY A 334 -10.24 20.74 -37.42
N GLY A 335 -10.52 20.76 -36.12
CA GLY A 335 -11.55 21.60 -35.52
C GLY A 335 -11.26 23.10 -35.72
N LYS A 336 -12.34 23.87 -35.83
CA LYS A 336 -12.34 25.33 -35.72
C LYS A 336 -12.05 25.79 -34.30
#